data_AF-A0A7C6SQF2-F1
#
_entry.id   AF-A0A7C6SQF2-F1
#
_cell.length_a   1.000
_cell.length_b   1.000
_cell.length_c   1.000
_cell.angle_alpha   90.00
_cell.angle_beta   90.00
_cell.angle_gamma   90.00
#
_symmetry.space_group_name_H-M   'P 1'
#
loop_
_entity.id
_entity.type
_entity.pdbx_description
1 polymer ?
#
loop_
_entity_poly.entity_id
_entity_poly.type
_entity_poly.pdbx_seq_one_letter_code
_entity_poly.pdbx_strand_id
1 'polypeptide(L)'
;MRRILSLLISLILMVAFYLYAVMREDEETKRTEQWVVAAEQAELQPNGGAMSIEGRVLARAMGVSLPLPQALVSGRVEDTTWHGYYARRLHATDGATVVHAVRPVSAAPMIRQDAGTYAPSGRSLFGHPMLETQDDTTHYAFFTTQDMAVLIETPLESFEQSLQALQLVTD
;
A
#
# COMPACT_ATOMS: atom_id res chain seq x y z
N MET A 1 -1.93 4.66 -67.72
CA MET A 1 -0.84 4.87 -66.75
C MET A 1 -1.27 5.53 -65.43
N ARG A 2 -2.01 6.65 -65.42
CA ARG A 2 -2.46 7.32 -64.17
C ARG A 2 -3.16 6.40 -63.14
N ARG A 3 -4.04 5.48 -63.58
CA ARG A 3 -4.74 4.55 -62.70
C ARG A 3 -3.83 3.53 -62.01
N ILE A 4 -2.79 3.07 -62.72
CA ILE A 4 -1.77 2.15 -62.18
C ILE A 4 -0.91 2.88 -61.15
N LEU A 5 -0.54 4.14 -61.44
CA LEU A 5 0.20 4.99 -60.51
C LEU A 5 -0.59 5.24 -59.21
N SER A 6 -1.89 5.51 -59.31
CA SER A 6 -2.76 5.71 -58.15
C SER A 6 -2.90 4.45 -57.28
N LEU A 7 -2.99 3.27 -57.90
CA LEU A 7 -3.00 1.99 -57.17
C LEU A 7 -1.67 1.76 -56.45
N LEU A 8 -0.54 2.05 -57.09
CA LEU A 8 0.80 1.93 -56.51
C LEU A 8 0.97 2.87 -55.30
N ILE A 9 0.51 4.12 -55.43
CA ILE A 9 0.55 5.10 -54.34
C ILE A 9 -0.35 4.66 -53.17
N SER A 10 -1.56 4.16 -53.45
CA SER A 10 -2.47 3.65 -52.41
C SER A 10 -1.87 2.45 -51.67
N LEU A 11 -1.18 1.55 -52.38
CA LEU A 11 -0.53 0.39 -51.80
C LEU A 11 0.63 0.81 -50.89
N ILE A 12 1.47 1.74 -51.35
CA ILE A 12 2.57 2.30 -50.56
C ILE A 12 2.05 2.97 -49.29
N LEU A 13 0.95 3.73 -49.40
CA LEU A 13 0.36 4.43 -48.26
C LEU A 13 -0.19 3.45 -47.21
N MET A 14 -0.84 2.37 -47.65
CA MET A 14 -1.33 1.30 -46.78
C MET A 14 -0.17 0.60 -46.04
N VAL A 15 0.90 0.27 -46.76
CA VAL A 15 2.10 -0.34 -46.19
C VAL A 15 2.78 0.59 -45.18
N ALA A 16 2.88 1.89 -45.48
CA ALA A 16 3.45 2.87 -44.56
C ALA A 16 2.63 3.01 -43.27
N PHE A 17 1.29 3.03 -43.38
CA PHE A 17 0.40 3.05 -42.21
C PHE A 17 0.52 1.76 -41.38
N TYR A 18 0.61 0.61 -42.03
CA TYR A 18 0.77 -0.67 -41.35
C TYR A 18 2.11 -0.75 -40.61
N LEU A 19 3.21 -0.34 -41.25
CA LEU A 19 4.53 -0.26 -40.62
C LEU A 19 4.52 0.72 -39.44
N TYR A 20 3.89 1.88 -39.60
CA TYR A 20 3.78 2.86 -38.51
C TYR A 20 2.97 2.30 -37.33
N ALA A 21 1.85 1.62 -37.57
CA ALA A 21 1.04 1.01 -36.53
C ALA A 21 1.82 -0.10 -35.78
N VAL A 22 2.51 -0.97 -36.52
CA VAL A 22 3.34 -2.04 -35.95
C VAL A 22 4.51 -1.48 -35.13
N MET A 23 5.14 -0.38 -35.58
CA MET A 23 6.20 0.26 -34.79
C MET A 23 5.68 0.98 -33.55
N ARG A 24 4.41 1.43 -33.54
CA ARG A 24 3.81 2.14 -32.40
C ARG A 24 3.30 1.20 -31.30
N GLU A 25 3.05 -0.07 -31.61
CA GLU A 25 2.43 -1.02 -30.67
C GLU A 25 3.39 -1.53 -29.56
N ASP A 26 4.65 -1.08 -29.55
CA ASP A 26 5.69 -1.70 -28.72
C ASP A 26 6.61 -0.71 -27.98
N GLU A 27 6.17 0.54 -27.76
CA GLU A 27 6.88 1.53 -26.92
C GLU A 27 6.22 1.77 -25.54
N GLU A 28 4.89 1.65 -25.41
CA GLU A 28 4.22 1.83 -24.10
C GLU A 28 4.26 0.59 -23.21
N THR A 29 4.36 -0.61 -23.79
CA THR A 29 4.36 -1.90 -23.08
C THR A 29 5.76 -2.34 -22.61
N LYS A 30 6.83 -1.71 -23.08
CA LYS A 30 8.23 -1.98 -22.67
C LYS A 30 8.67 -1.32 -21.37
N ARG A 31 7.75 -0.70 -20.62
CA ARG A 31 7.96 -0.44 -19.18
C ARG A 31 7.53 -1.65 -18.36
N THR A 32 8.14 -2.80 -18.61
CA THR A 32 7.96 -4.02 -17.81
C THR A 32 9.20 -4.38 -17.00
N GLU A 33 10.22 -3.53 -16.96
CA GLU A 33 11.40 -3.69 -16.10
C GLU A 33 11.29 -2.94 -14.76
N GLN A 34 10.12 -2.99 -14.13
CA GLN A 34 10.03 -2.72 -12.69
C GLN A 34 9.55 -3.96 -11.95
N TRP A 35 10.07 -5.13 -12.33
CA TRP A 35 10.22 -6.22 -11.38
C TRP A 35 11.40 -5.87 -10.48
N VAL A 36 11.15 -4.97 -9.53
CA VAL A 36 12.01 -4.84 -8.36
C VAL A 36 11.86 -6.18 -7.64
N VAL A 37 12.83 -7.08 -7.81
CA VAL A 37 13.04 -8.17 -6.88
C VAL A 37 13.25 -7.49 -5.54
N ALA A 38 12.19 -7.46 -4.73
CA ALA A 38 12.27 -6.95 -3.37
C ALA A 38 13.46 -7.66 -2.73
N ALA A 39 14.44 -6.87 -2.25
CA ALA A 39 15.59 -7.41 -1.55
C ALA A 39 15.10 -8.43 -0.53
N GLU A 40 15.78 -9.57 -0.46
CA GLU A 40 15.50 -10.65 0.48
C GLU A 40 15.38 -10.05 1.89
N GLN A 41 14.14 -9.80 2.32
CA GLN A 41 13.85 -9.29 3.65
C GLN A 41 14.23 -10.41 4.60
N ALA A 42 15.18 -10.14 5.50
CA ALA A 42 15.61 -11.08 6.51
C ALA A 42 14.39 -11.75 7.15
N GLU A 43 14.41 -13.09 7.21
CA GLU A 43 13.27 -13.86 7.71
C GLU A 43 12.84 -13.33 9.08
N LEU A 44 11.58 -12.93 9.16
CA LEU A 44 10.98 -12.42 10.39
C LEU A 44 10.89 -13.59 11.38
N GLN A 45 11.61 -13.51 12.50
CA GLN A 45 11.63 -14.57 13.50
C GLN A 45 10.50 -14.41 14.54
N PRO A 46 9.93 -15.52 15.03
CA PRO A 46 9.00 -15.53 16.16
C PRO A 46 9.57 -14.84 17.40
N ASN A 47 8.79 -13.94 18.00
CA ASN A 47 9.17 -13.27 19.27
C ASN A 47 8.06 -13.31 20.33
N GLY A 48 6.92 -13.96 20.03
CA GLY A 48 5.83 -14.16 20.99
C GLY A 48 4.85 -12.98 21.09
N GLY A 49 5.03 -11.93 20.28
CA GLY A 49 4.18 -10.74 20.30
C GLY A 49 4.35 -9.89 21.57
N ALA A 50 3.46 -8.92 21.75
CA ALA A 50 3.42 -8.05 22.93
C ALA A 50 2.03 -7.45 23.14
N MET A 51 1.70 -7.10 24.39
CA MET A 51 0.54 -6.28 24.70
C MET A 51 1.00 -5.13 25.60
N SER A 52 0.76 -3.89 25.18
CA SER A 52 1.23 -2.71 25.88
C SER A 52 0.49 -1.45 25.43
N ILE A 53 0.45 -0.46 26.31
CA ILE A 53 0.07 0.93 25.98
C ILE A 53 1.28 1.80 25.62
N GLU A 54 2.49 1.27 25.80
CA GLU A 54 3.73 1.95 25.43
C GLU A 54 4.07 1.66 23.97
N GLY A 55 3.98 2.69 23.11
CA GLY A 55 4.23 2.54 21.67
C GLY A 55 5.62 1.95 21.35
N ARG A 56 6.66 2.27 22.12
CA ARG A 56 8.01 1.71 21.92
C ARG A 56 8.06 0.19 22.11
N VAL A 57 7.28 -0.35 23.04
CA VAL A 57 7.20 -1.80 23.25
C VAL A 57 6.54 -2.46 22.04
N LEU A 58 5.52 -1.83 21.47
CA LEU A 58 4.84 -2.33 20.27
C LEU A 58 5.73 -2.22 19.03
N ALA A 59 6.46 -1.12 18.86
CA ALA A 59 7.40 -0.92 17.75
C ALA A 59 8.52 -1.96 17.77
N ARG A 60 9.12 -2.19 18.95
CA ARG A 60 10.11 -3.26 19.14
C ARG A 60 9.54 -4.65 18.87
N ALA A 61 8.32 -4.91 19.33
CA ALA A 61 7.65 -6.18 19.06
C ALA A 61 7.39 -6.36 17.56
N MET A 62 7.01 -5.31 16.83
CA MET A 62 6.88 -5.33 15.37
C MET A 62 8.24 -5.39 14.63
N GLY A 63 9.30 -4.88 15.27
CA GLY A 63 10.64 -4.74 14.72
C GLY A 63 10.73 -3.74 13.57
N VAL A 64 9.86 -2.72 13.60
CA VAL A 64 9.77 -1.60 12.64
C VAL A 64 9.18 -0.38 13.34
N SER A 65 9.43 0.81 12.79
CA SER A 65 8.77 2.04 13.24
C SER A 65 7.26 1.99 12.96
N LEU A 66 6.44 2.46 13.90
CA LEU A 66 4.98 2.40 13.82
C LEU A 66 4.33 3.79 13.89
N PRO A 67 3.34 4.10 13.02
CA PRO A 67 2.53 5.31 13.11
C PRO A 67 1.44 5.14 14.18
N LEU A 68 1.70 5.54 15.42
CA LEU A 68 0.79 5.31 16.54
C LEU A 68 0.23 6.63 17.07
N PRO A 69 -1.00 6.64 17.64
CA PRO A 69 -1.47 7.75 18.46
C PRO A 69 -0.51 8.05 19.62
N GLN A 70 -0.48 9.31 20.06
CA GLN A 70 0.42 9.73 21.15
C GLN A 70 0.13 9.03 22.48
N ALA A 71 -1.14 8.81 22.80
CA ALA A 71 -1.60 8.17 24.03
C ALA A 71 -2.48 6.97 23.68
N LEU A 72 -1.94 5.76 23.87
CA LEU A 72 -2.70 4.53 23.61
C LEU A 72 -3.56 4.16 24.81
N VAL A 73 -4.78 3.72 24.52
CA VAL A 73 -5.64 3.01 25.48
C VAL A 73 -5.31 1.53 25.47
N SER A 74 -5.01 0.96 24.30
CA SER A 74 -4.56 -0.42 24.18
C SER A 74 -3.72 -0.64 22.93
N GLY A 75 -2.85 -1.64 22.97
CA GLY A 75 -2.03 -2.06 21.86
C GLY A 75 -1.62 -3.52 21.98
N ARG A 76 -1.67 -4.24 20.87
CA ARG A 76 -1.36 -5.66 20.79
C ARG A 76 -0.64 -5.97 19.48
N VAL A 77 0.45 -6.69 19.61
CA VAL A 77 1.24 -7.25 18.52
C VAL A 77 1.16 -8.76 18.66
N GLU A 78 0.78 -9.43 17.59
CA GLU A 78 0.62 -10.88 17.55
C GLU A 78 1.35 -11.50 16.37
N ASP A 79 1.92 -12.67 16.63
CA ASP A 79 2.54 -13.52 15.64
C ASP A 79 1.46 -14.28 14.88
N THR A 80 1.55 -14.31 13.56
CA THR A 80 0.55 -14.90 12.68
C THR A 80 1.20 -15.55 11.44
N THR A 81 0.39 -16.06 10.53
CA THR A 81 0.85 -16.74 9.32
C THR A 81 -0.01 -16.31 8.14
N TRP A 82 0.65 -15.99 7.02
CA TRP A 82 0.03 -15.58 5.77
C TRP A 82 0.56 -16.43 4.62
N HIS A 83 -0.31 -17.21 3.98
CA HIS A 83 0.05 -18.15 2.90
C HIS A 83 1.28 -19.04 3.21
N GLY A 84 1.41 -19.48 4.46
CA GLY A 84 2.51 -20.35 4.91
C GLY A 84 3.77 -19.62 5.38
N TYR A 85 3.83 -18.29 5.22
CA TYR A 85 4.93 -17.46 5.72
C TYR A 85 4.58 -16.83 7.06
N TYR A 86 5.57 -16.69 7.92
CA TYR A 86 5.39 -16.01 9.19
C TYR A 86 5.14 -14.52 8.96
N ALA A 87 4.17 -13.97 9.70
CA ALA A 87 3.80 -12.57 9.67
C ALA A 87 3.54 -12.07 11.08
N ARG A 88 3.51 -10.76 11.25
CA ARG A 88 3.20 -10.12 12.52
C ARG A 88 2.17 -9.03 12.31
N ARG A 89 1.19 -8.99 13.18
CA ARG A 89 0.05 -8.06 13.10
C ARG A 89 -0.02 -7.20 14.34
N LEU A 90 -0.26 -5.92 14.13
CA LEU A 90 -0.55 -4.93 15.16
C LEU A 90 -2.04 -4.58 15.15
N HIS A 91 -2.57 -4.35 16.34
CA HIS A 91 -3.79 -3.60 16.60
C HIS A 91 -3.53 -2.63 17.75
N ALA A 92 -3.63 -1.33 17.52
CA ALA A 92 -3.46 -0.30 18.56
C ALA A 92 -4.53 0.77 18.46
N THR A 93 -4.97 1.31 19.59
CA THR A 93 -6.02 2.34 19.61
C THR A 93 -5.89 3.29 20.80
N ASP A 94 -6.30 4.54 20.59
CA ASP A 94 -6.52 5.56 21.62
C ASP A 94 -8.02 5.68 22.03
N GLY A 95 -8.88 4.81 21.51
CA GLY A 95 -10.33 4.81 21.70
C GLY A 95 -11.12 5.44 20.55
N ALA A 96 -10.50 6.30 19.73
CA ALA A 96 -11.13 6.88 18.55
C ALA A 96 -10.43 6.44 17.26
N THR A 97 -9.10 6.54 17.23
CA THR A 97 -8.27 6.07 16.12
C THR A 97 -7.85 4.64 16.38
N VAL A 98 -7.96 3.79 15.35
CA VAL A 98 -7.44 2.43 15.37
C VAL A 98 -6.35 2.31 14.31
N VAL A 99 -5.20 1.76 14.69
CA VAL A 99 -4.09 1.49 13.80
C VAL A 99 -3.90 -0.02 13.72
N HIS A 100 -4.06 -0.55 12.51
CA HIS A 100 -3.64 -1.89 12.15
C HIS A 100 -2.35 -1.80 11.35
N ALA A 101 -1.42 -2.70 11.63
CA ALA A 101 -0.25 -2.87 10.78
C ALA A 101 0.05 -4.35 10.59
N VAL A 102 0.68 -4.70 9.48
CA VAL A 102 1.12 -6.06 9.21
C VAL A 102 2.48 -6.07 8.52
N ARG A 103 3.33 -7.00 8.95
CA ARG A 103 4.66 -7.27 8.37
C ARG A 103 4.76 -8.76 8.03
N PRO A 104 5.24 -9.15 6.85
CA PRO A 104 5.70 -8.31 5.75
C PRO A 104 4.54 -7.61 5.00
N VAL A 105 4.88 -6.65 4.13
CA VAL A 105 3.90 -5.90 3.32
C VAL A 105 3.02 -6.80 2.43
N SER A 106 3.52 -7.99 2.04
CA SER A 106 2.76 -8.96 1.24
C SER A 106 1.54 -9.53 1.98
N ALA A 107 1.50 -9.40 3.31
CA ALA A 107 0.36 -9.74 4.16
C ALA A 107 -0.66 -8.59 4.30
N ALA A 108 -0.50 -7.48 3.57
CA ALA A 108 -1.43 -6.35 3.54
C ALA A 108 -2.92 -6.73 3.45
N PRO A 109 -3.35 -7.76 2.67
CA PRO A 109 -4.75 -8.14 2.62
C PRO A 109 -5.35 -8.55 3.98
N MET A 110 -4.52 -8.97 4.96
CA MET A 110 -4.99 -9.35 6.30
C MET A 110 -5.59 -8.19 7.11
N ILE A 111 -5.22 -6.96 6.78
CA ILE A 111 -5.66 -5.76 7.51
C ILE A 111 -6.54 -4.85 6.66
N ARG A 112 -6.83 -5.20 5.41
CA ARG A 112 -7.74 -4.41 4.58
C ARG A 112 -9.18 -4.66 5.00
N GLN A 113 -9.94 -3.59 5.18
CA GLN A 113 -11.38 -3.66 5.42
C GLN A 113 -12.16 -3.71 4.11
N ASP A 114 -13.28 -4.42 4.13
CA ASP A 114 -14.24 -4.47 3.03
C ASP A 114 -15.18 -3.25 3.09
N ALA A 115 -14.58 -2.06 3.00
CA ALA A 115 -15.27 -0.77 3.09
C ALA A 115 -15.39 -0.08 1.71
N GLY A 116 -15.26 -0.86 0.64
CA GLY A 116 -15.31 -0.37 -0.74
C GLY A 116 -13.94 -0.29 -1.43
N THR A 117 -13.89 0.47 -2.52
CA THR A 117 -12.67 0.60 -3.33
C THR A 117 -11.76 1.67 -2.74
N TYR A 118 -10.53 1.28 -2.42
CA TYR A 118 -9.48 2.19 -2.01
C TYR A 118 -8.95 2.99 -3.21
N ALA A 119 -9.07 4.31 -3.16
CA ALA A 119 -8.61 5.22 -4.20
C ALA A 119 -7.43 6.06 -3.72
N PRO A 120 -6.51 6.49 -4.61
CA PRO A 120 -5.44 7.41 -4.24
C PRO A 120 -6.03 8.73 -3.71
N SER A 121 -5.61 9.16 -2.52
CA SER A 121 -6.10 10.41 -1.93
C SER A 121 -5.37 11.66 -2.40
N GLY A 122 -4.24 11.49 -3.09
CA GLY A 122 -3.33 12.59 -3.45
C GLY A 122 -2.52 13.11 -2.27
N ARG A 123 -2.60 12.45 -1.11
CA ARG A 123 -1.91 12.80 0.13
C ARG A 123 -0.86 11.76 0.49
N SER A 124 -0.02 12.13 1.45
CA SER A 124 0.98 11.24 2.03
C SER A 124 1.03 11.37 3.53
N LEU A 125 1.24 10.26 4.23
CA LEU A 125 1.51 10.21 5.66
C LEU A 125 2.92 9.67 5.90
N PHE A 126 3.72 10.39 6.69
CA PHE A 126 5.14 10.09 6.93
C PHE A 126 5.95 9.86 5.64
N GLY A 127 5.60 10.57 4.55
CA GLY A 127 6.26 10.45 3.26
C GLY A 127 5.77 9.29 2.37
N HIS A 128 4.78 8.52 2.81
CA HIS A 128 4.20 7.41 2.04
C HIS A 128 2.85 7.79 1.44
N PRO A 129 2.60 7.54 0.14
CA PRO A 129 1.34 7.85 -0.51
C PRO A 129 0.19 7.03 0.11
N MET A 130 -0.96 7.67 0.26
CA MET A 130 -2.13 7.06 0.89
C MET A 130 -3.20 6.68 -0.12
N LEU A 131 -3.86 5.57 0.18
CA LEU A 131 -5.15 5.20 -0.39
C LEU A 131 -6.21 5.40 0.68
N GLU A 132 -7.37 5.91 0.28
CA GLU A 132 -8.48 6.19 1.18
C GLU A 132 -9.76 5.51 0.68
N THR A 133 -10.60 5.11 1.64
CA THR A 133 -11.99 4.72 1.41
C THR A 133 -12.79 5.04 2.66
N GLN A 134 -14.12 4.99 2.58
CA GLN A 134 -14.98 5.32 3.71
C GLN A 134 -16.30 4.57 3.62
N ASP A 135 -16.88 4.28 4.78
CA ASP A 135 -18.28 3.92 4.92
C ASP A 135 -19.09 5.08 5.53
N ASP A 136 -20.29 4.79 6.04
CA ASP A 136 -21.19 5.81 6.62
C ASP A 136 -20.63 6.47 7.90
N THR A 137 -19.64 5.84 8.56
CA THR A 137 -19.18 6.20 9.91
C THR A 137 -17.67 6.32 10.04
N THR A 138 -16.92 5.58 9.22
CA THR A 138 -15.49 5.36 9.37
C THR A 138 -14.75 5.76 8.10
N HIS A 139 -13.65 6.50 8.29
CA HIS A 139 -12.68 6.77 7.24
C HIS A 139 -11.50 5.82 7.41
N TYR A 140 -11.12 5.18 6.30
CA TYR A 140 -10.02 4.23 6.21
C TYR A 140 -8.88 4.82 5.41
N ALA A 141 -7.71 4.96 6.03
CA ALA A 141 -6.48 5.40 5.40
C ALA A 141 -5.48 4.23 5.35
N PHE A 142 -5.11 3.81 4.15
CA PHE A 142 -4.20 2.69 3.92
C PHE A 142 -2.93 3.16 3.22
N PHE A 143 -1.77 2.70 3.70
CA PHE A 143 -0.50 2.91 3.01
C PHE A 143 0.48 1.78 3.30
N THR A 144 1.56 1.75 2.53
CA THR A 144 2.62 0.74 2.64
C THR A 144 3.98 1.41 2.73
N THR A 145 4.84 0.85 3.58
CA THR A 145 6.26 1.14 3.60
C THR A 145 7.01 0.01 2.89
N GLN A 146 8.34 0.02 2.95
CA GLN A 146 9.15 -1.10 2.48
C GLN A 146 8.88 -2.39 3.29
N ASP A 147 8.62 -2.26 4.60
CA ASP A 147 8.57 -3.41 5.52
C ASP A 147 7.17 -3.80 5.95
N MET A 148 6.20 -2.88 5.93
CA MET A 148 4.86 -3.14 6.46
C MET A 148 3.75 -2.46 5.66
N ALA A 149 2.54 -2.97 5.81
CA ALA A 149 1.32 -2.27 5.45
C ALA A 149 0.63 -1.74 6.70
N VAL A 150 -0.03 -0.60 6.57
CA VAL A 150 -0.75 0.08 7.65
C VAL A 150 -2.15 0.45 7.18
N LEU A 151 -3.13 0.20 8.04
CA LEU A 151 -4.49 0.73 7.92
C LEU A 151 -4.79 1.56 9.17
N ILE A 152 -5.30 2.76 8.97
CA ILE A 152 -5.78 3.66 10.02
C ILE A 152 -7.30 3.78 9.85
N GLU A 153 -8.03 3.52 10.92
CA GLU A 153 -9.47 3.69 11.01
C GLU A 153 -9.76 4.88 11.94
N THR A 154 -10.62 5.79 11.50
CA THR A 154 -11.02 6.95 12.29
C THR A 154 -12.51 7.22 12.09
N PRO A 155 -13.19 7.88 13.05
CA PRO A 155 -14.49 8.46 12.78
C PRO A 155 -14.41 9.42 11.59
N LEU A 156 -15.43 9.40 10.74
CA LEU A 156 -15.48 10.19 9.50
C LEU A 156 -15.27 11.70 9.75
N GLU A 157 -15.85 12.21 10.83
CA GLU A 157 -15.83 13.62 11.21
C GLU A 157 -14.48 14.09 11.80
N SER A 158 -13.63 13.17 12.25
CA SER A 158 -12.36 13.48 12.93
C SER A 158 -11.13 13.03 12.16
N PHE A 159 -11.27 12.63 10.89
CA PHE A 159 -10.20 12.06 10.07
C PHE A 159 -8.92 12.91 10.07
N GLU A 160 -9.02 14.20 9.74
CA GLU A 160 -7.88 15.11 9.69
C GLU A 160 -7.15 15.24 11.02
N GLN A 161 -7.93 15.41 12.10
CA GLN A 161 -7.38 15.55 13.45
C GLN A 161 -6.68 14.26 13.89
N SER A 162 -7.27 13.11 13.56
CA SER A 162 -6.74 11.80 13.89
C SER A 162 -5.41 11.54 13.20
N LEU A 163 -5.30 11.85 11.89
CA LEU A 163 -4.04 11.72 11.16
C LEU A 163 -2.93 12.63 11.71
N GLN A 164 -3.28 13.86 12.11
CA GLN A 164 -2.32 14.81 12.69
C GLN A 164 -1.85 14.42 14.09
N ALA A 165 -2.66 13.65 14.83
CA ALA A 165 -2.32 13.15 16.16
C ALA A 165 -1.39 11.92 16.14
N LEU A 166 -1.15 11.32 14.97
CA LEU A 166 -0.23 10.20 14.82
C LEU A 166 1.23 10.66 14.92
N GLN A 167 2.04 9.83 15.55
CA GLN A 167 3.49 9.99 15.61
C GLN A 167 4.18 8.72 15.12
N LEU A 168 5.36 8.88 14.54
CA LEU A 168 6.19 7.74 14.19
C LEU A 168 7.03 7.31 15.40
N VAL A 169 6.73 6.13 15.94
CA VAL A 169 7.43 5.54 17.09
C VAL A 169 8.45 4.53 16.58
N THR A 170 9.72 4.71 16.91
CA THR A 170 10.82 3.84 16.49
C THR A 170 10.95 2.60 17.39
N ASP A 171 11.50 1.52 16.84
CA ASP A 171 11.76 0.23 17.51
C ASP A 171 12.98 0.23 18.45
#